data_AF-A0A7Y0S927-F1
#
_entry.id   AF-A0A7Y0S927-F1
#
_cell.length_a   1.000
_cell.length_b   1.000
_cell.length_c   1.000
_cell.angle_alpha   90.00
_cell.angle_beta   90.00
_cell.angle_gamma   90.00
#
_symmetry.space_group_name_H-M   'P 1'
#
loop_
_entity.id
_entity.type
_entity.pdbx_description
1 polymer ?
#
loop_
_entity_poly.entity_id
_entity_poly.type
_entity_poly.pdbx_seq_one_letter_code
_entity_poly.pdbx_strand_id
1 'polypeptide(L)'
;SLDGLENMLRGALKEVEAKWPGRLEIIPLHEPIPGYECQHDHPFIGGVEEICQTSSETVNYCTEAPFLQQLCPTLVLGPGSIDQAHQPDEFLSFDFIDPTIDVLSKAMVKYCC
;
A
#
# COMPACT_ATOMS: atom_id res chain seq x y z
N SER A 1 4.80 11.59 9.91
CA SER A 1 3.42 11.32 10.38
C SER A 1 2.47 12.31 9.74
N LEU A 2 1.18 12.00 9.73
CA LEU A 2 0.16 12.93 9.22
C LEU A 2 0.14 14.24 10.02
N ASP A 3 0.25 14.16 11.34
CA ASP A 3 0.36 15.34 12.21
C ASP A 3 1.55 16.23 11.83
N GLY A 4 2.67 15.62 11.44
CA GLY A 4 3.84 16.36 10.97
C GLY A 4 3.54 17.14 9.69
N LEU A 5 2.86 16.52 8.73
CA LEU A 5 2.46 17.15 7.49
C LEU A 5 1.45 18.28 7.73
N GLU A 6 0.47 18.07 8.62
CA GLU A 6 -0.50 19.09 8.98
C GLU A 6 0.18 20.30 9.64
N ASN A 7 1.13 20.05 10.55
CA ASN A 7 1.91 21.11 11.19
C ASN A 7 2.76 21.89 10.17
N MET A 8 3.34 21.21 9.18
CA MET A 8 4.07 21.87 8.08
C MET A 8 3.15 22.75 7.24
N LEU A 9 1.96 22.25 6.88
CA LEU A 9 0.97 23.01 6.12
C LEU A 9 0.51 24.26 6.88
N ARG A 10 0.16 24.12 8.16
CA ARG A 10 -0.23 25.25 9.03
C ARG A 10 0.92 26.23 9.19
N GLY A 11 2.14 25.76 9.35
CA GLY A 11 3.34 26.59 9.40
C GLY A 11 3.53 27.43 8.14
N ALA A 12 3.36 26.82 6.96
CA ALA A 12 3.49 27.51 5.67
C ALA A 12 2.39 28.56 5.44
N LEU A 13 1.20 28.37 6.01
CA LEU A 13 0.04 29.27 5.84
C LEU A 13 -0.06 30.35 6.93
N LYS A 14 0.84 30.35 7.91
CA LYS A 14 0.79 31.24 9.08
C LYS A 14 0.74 32.73 8.71
N GLU A 15 1.51 33.16 7.71
CA GLU A 15 1.51 34.57 7.27
C GLU A 15 0.19 34.96 6.58
N VAL A 16 -0.42 34.02 5.85
CA VAL A 16 -1.72 34.22 5.18
C VAL A 16 -2.81 34.37 6.24
N GLU A 17 -2.82 33.49 7.25
CA GLU A 17 -3.75 33.57 8.37
C GLU A 17 -3.58 34.87 9.16
N ALA A 18 -2.34 35.30 9.42
CA ALA A 18 -2.06 36.56 10.10
C ALA A 18 -2.54 37.79 9.32
N LYS A 19 -2.46 37.75 7.99
CA LYS A 19 -2.90 38.85 7.12
C LYS A 19 -4.42 38.90 6.93
N TRP A 20 -5.10 37.76 6.96
CA TRP A 20 -6.55 37.64 6.77
C TRP A 20 -7.18 36.70 7.81
N PRO A 21 -7.37 37.14 9.06
CA PRO A 21 -7.90 36.29 10.12
C PRO A 21 -9.33 35.82 9.81
N GLY A 22 -9.58 34.53 10.03
CA GLY A 22 -10.90 33.91 9.79
C GLY A 22 -11.27 33.71 8.30
N ARG A 23 -10.32 33.87 7.37
CA ARG A 23 -10.54 33.66 5.93
C ARG A 23 -9.91 32.38 5.37
N LEU A 24 -9.21 31.63 6.22
CA LEU A 24 -8.61 30.36 5.88
C LEU A 24 -9.27 29.25 6.69
N GLU A 25 -9.69 28.19 6.01
CA GLU A 25 -10.18 26.97 6.64
C GLU A 25 -9.46 25.79 5.98
N ILE A 26 -8.91 24.89 6.81
CA ILE A 26 -8.18 23.71 6.35
C ILE A 26 -8.98 22.51 6.82
N ILE A 27 -9.57 21.79 5.87
CA ILE A 27 -10.42 20.62 6.14
C ILE A 27 -9.89 19.45 5.31
N PRO A 28 -9.63 18.28 5.91
CA PRO A 28 -9.32 17.08 5.13
C PRO A 28 -10.55 16.66 4.30
N LEU A 29 -10.32 16.27 3.04
CA LEU A 29 -11.41 15.84 2.15
C LEU A 29 -11.99 14.49 2.56
N HIS A 30 -11.15 13.61 3.11
CA HIS A 30 -11.50 12.29 3.61
C HIS A 30 -10.52 11.87 4.70
N GLU A 31 -10.87 10.84 5.45
CA GLU A 31 -9.95 10.20 6.40
C GLU A 31 -8.74 9.62 5.66
N PRO A 32 -7.52 9.74 6.22
CA PRO A 32 -6.32 9.17 5.64
C PRO A 32 -6.40 7.64 5.64
N ILE A 33 -5.85 7.01 4.59
CA ILE A 33 -5.59 5.57 4.62
C ILE A 33 -4.30 5.36 5.42
N PRO A 34 -4.31 4.61 6.53
CA PRO A 34 -3.12 4.40 7.32
C PRO A 34 -2.10 3.57 6.54
N GLY A 35 -0.81 3.85 6.75
CA GLY A 35 0.24 2.92 6.34
C GLY A 35 0.06 1.60 7.10
N TYR A 36 0.43 0.48 6.46
CA TYR A 36 0.40 -0.82 7.10
C TYR A 36 1.70 -1.57 6.84
N GLU A 37 2.00 -2.47 7.76
CA GLU A 37 3.06 -3.45 7.63
C GLU A 37 2.58 -4.72 8.33
N CYS A 38 2.68 -5.86 7.64
CA CYS A 38 2.65 -7.15 8.31
C CYS A 38 4.07 -7.41 8.84
N GLN A 39 4.20 -7.79 10.12
CA GLN A 39 5.51 -7.98 10.75
C GLN A 39 6.41 -8.87 9.87
N HIS A 40 7.61 -8.40 9.56
CA HIS A 40 8.50 -9.06 8.61
C HIS A 40 8.88 -10.48 9.01
N ASP A 41 8.97 -10.75 10.32
CA ASP A 41 9.26 -12.08 10.89
C ASP A 41 8.02 -12.99 10.99
N HIS A 42 6.85 -12.51 10.57
CA HIS A 42 5.63 -13.29 10.63
C HIS A 42 5.73 -14.51 9.68
N PRO A 43 5.47 -15.75 10.15
CA PRO A 43 5.65 -16.96 9.34
C PRO A 43 4.91 -16.97 7.99
N PHE A 44 3.76 -16.27 7.94
CA PHE A 44 3.01 -16.03 6.70
C PHE A 44 3.85 -15.32 5.63
N ILE A 45 4.60 -14.27 6.00
CA ILE A 45 5.42 -13.50 5.06
C ILE A 45 6.53 -14.37 4.50
N GLY A 46 7.36 -14.97 5.36
CA GLY A 46 8.43 -15.88 4.91
C GLY A 46 7.88 -17.07 4.11
N GLY A 47 6.71 -17.59 4.47
CA GLY A 47 6.06 -18.68 3.75
C GLY A 47 5.56 -18.29 2.35
N VAL A 48 5.18 -17.04 2.13
CA VAL A 48 4.81 -16.51 0.80
C VAL A 48 6.06 -16.11 0.01
N GLU A 49 7.06 -15.50 0.63
CA GLU A 49 8.37 -15.20 0.00
C GLU A 49 9.04 -16.46 -0.55
N GLU A 50 8.96 -17.58 0.18
CA GLU A 50 9.44 -18.89 -0.29
C GLU A 50 8.73 -19.36 -1.56
N ILE A 51 7.41 -19.18 -1.64
CA ILE A 51 6.61 -19.55 -2.82
C ILE A 51 6.97 -18.65 -4.01
N CYS A 52 7.08 -17.34 -3.77
CA CYS A 52 7.42 -16.33 -4.78
C CYS A 52 8.90 -16.31 -5.16
N GLN A 53 9.76 -17.00 -4.41
CA GLN A 53 11.22 -16.97 -4.51
C GLN A 53 11.80 -15.55 -4.51
N THR A 54 11.13 -14.62 -3.82
CA THR A 54 11.42 -13.19 -3.83
C THR A 54 11.08 -12.61 -2.46
N SER A 55 11.90 -11.69 -1.96
CA SER A 55 11.64 -10.97 -0.72
C SER A 55 10.54 -9.94 -0.88
N SER A 56 9.75 -9.73 0.18
CA SER A 56 8.77 -8.66 0.29
C SER A 56 9.46 -7.30 0.36
N GLU A 57 8.79 -6.28 -0.19
CA GLU A 57 9.29 -4.91 -0.21
C GLU A 57 8.22 -3.92 0.27
N THR A 58 8.69 -2.77 0.76
CA THR A 58 7.82 -1.65 1.11
C THR A 58 7.61 -0.76 -0.11
N VAL A 59 6.35 -0.46 -0.39
CA VAL A 59 5.92 0.32 -1.55
C VAL A 59 5.07 1.51 -1.11
N ASN A 60 5.15 2.62 -1.85
CA ASN A 60 4.50 3.88 -1.48
C ASN A 60 3.20 4.10 -2.28
N TYR A 61 2.25 3.19 -2.13
CA TYR A 61 0.90 3.33 -2.68
C TYR A 61 -0.14 2.81 -1.69
N CYS A 62 -1.37 3.30 -1.84
CA CYS A 62 -2.48 2.92 -0.99
C CYS A 62 -3.16 1.64 -1.50
N THR A 63 -3.57 0.78 -0.58
CA THR A 63 -4.43 -0.38 -0.81
C THR A 63 -5.40 -0.54 0.36
N GLU A 64 -6.28 -1.53 0.29
CA GLU A 64 -7.21 -1.90 1.36
C GLU A 64 -6.55 -2.76 2.46
N ALA A 65 -5.29 -3.17 2.26
CA ALA A 65 -4.55 -4.02 3.18
C ALA A 65 -4.50 -3.52 4.64
N PRO A 66 -4.40 -2.20 4.94
CA PRO A 66 -4.46 -1.72 6.33
C PRO A 66 -5.77 -2.06 7.04
N PHE A 67 -6.89 -2.19 6.30
CA PHE A 67 -8.19 -2.55 6.86
C PHE A 67 -8.30 -4.07 7.04
N LEU A 68 -7.84 -4.86 6.06
CA LEU A 68 -7.85 -6.32 6.13
C LEU A 68 -6.91 -6.85 7.21
N GLN A 69 -5.79 -6.17 7.46
CA GLN A 69 -4.80 -6.53 8.48
C GLN A 69 -5.38 -6.54 9.90
N GLN A 70 -6.49 -5.85 10.15
CA GLN A 70 -7.20 -5.89 11.43
C GLN A 70 -7.87 -7.25 11.70
N LEU A 71 -8.07 -8.06 10.65
CA LEU A 71 -8.70 -9.37 10.72
C LEU A 71 -7.67 -10.50 10.62
N CYS A 72 -6.67 -10.37 9.75
CA CYS A 72 -5.66 -11.40 9.51
C CYS A 72 -4.34 -10.84 8.96
N PRO A 73 -3.21 -11.57 9.08
CA PRO A 73 -1.96 -11.24 8.39
C PRO A 73 -2.20 -10.98 6.90
N THR A 74 -1.76 -9.82 6.40
CA THR A 74 -2.08 -9.35 5.05
C THR A 74 -0.82 -8.99 4.28
N LEU A 75 -0.70 -9.48 3.06
CA LEU A 75 0.35 -9.13 2.10
C LEU A 75 -0.32 -8.76 0.77
N VAL A 76 0.18 -7.72 0.11
CA VAL A 76 -0.23 -7.37 -1.25
C VAL A 76 0.62 -8.14 -2.23
N LEU A 77 -0.02 -8.92 -3.10
CA LEU A 77 0.61 -9.73 -4.13
C LEU A 77 -0.27 -9.70 -5.39
N GLY A 78 0.32 -9.45 -6.55
CA GLY A 78 -0.44 -9.41 -7.79
C GLY A 78 0.44 -9.59 -9.03
N PRO A 79 -0.17 -10.01 -10.15
CA PRO A 79 0.52 -10.07 -11.43
C PRO A 79 0.70 -8.65 -11.99
N GLY A 80 1.92 -8.29 -12.39
CA GLY A 80 2.17 -7.08 -13.15
C GLY A 80 3.40 -6.30 -12.70
N SER A 81 3.55 -5.11 -13.28
CA SER A 81 4.60 -4.17 -12.94
C SER A 81 3.97 -2.87 -12.46
N ILE A 82 4.48 -2.34 -11.35
CA ILE A 82 4.07 -1.01 -10.87
C ILE A 82 4.42 0.08 -11.89
N ASP A 83 5.47 -0.13 -12.68
CA ASP A 83 5.87 0.80 -13.74
C ASP A 83 4.81 0.91 -14.84
N GLN A 84 3.93 -0.10 -14.99
CA GLN A 84 2.82 -0.06 -15.94
C GLN A 84 1.44 0.23 -15.37
N ALA A 85 1.31 0.26 -14.04
CA ALA A 85 0.05 0.68 -13.43
C ALA A 85 -0.24 2.16 -13.74
N HIS A 86 -1.50 2.48 -14.04
CA HIS A 86 -1.99 3.85 -14.32
C HIS A 86 -1.32 4.58 -15.49
N GLN A 87 -0.62 3.87 -16.38
CA GLN A 87 -0.11 4.48 -17.61
C GLN A 87 -1.24 4.58 -18.66
N PRO A 88 -1.19 5.54 -19.59
CA PRO A 88 -2.19 5.67 -20.65
C PRO A 88 -2.36 4.40 -21.51
N ASP A 89 -1.31 3.60 -21.62
CA ASP A 89 -1.25 2.33 -22.32
C ASP A 89 -1.14 1.14 -21.35
N GLU A 90 -1.72 1.24 -20.15
CA GLU A 90 -1.73 0.20 -19.12
C GLU A 90 -2.05 -1.20 -19.69
N PHE A 91 -1.17 -2.16 -19.40
CA PHE A 91 -1.32 -3.55 -19.81
C PHE A 91 -0.68 -4.50 -18.80
N LEU A 92 -1.10 -5.77 -18.86
CA LEU A 92 -0.44 -6.86 -18.15
C LEU A 92 0.36 -7.71 -19.16
N SER A 93 1.69 -7.83 -18.98
CA SER A 93 2.48 -8.74 -19.81
C SER A 93 2.04 -10.18 -19.59
N PHE A 94 1.94 -10.95 -20.67
CA PHE A 94 1.67 -12.38 -20.60
C PHE A 94 2.74 -13.15 -19.83
N ASP A 95 3.96 -12.60 -19.74
CA ASP A 95 5.04 -13.17 -18.93
C ASP A 95 4.68 -13.28 -17.43
N PHE A 96 3.71 -12.49 -16.95
CA PHE A 96 3.25 -12.55 -15.55
C PHE A 96 2.11 -13.53 -15.30
N ILE A 97 1.45 -14.05 -16.35
CA ILE A 97 0.23 -14.87 -16.17
C ILE A 97 0.57 -16.22 -15.57
N ASP A 98 1.32 -17.06 -16.29
CA ASP A 98 1.63 -18.43 -15.86
C ASP A 98 2.39 -18.47 -14.52
N PRO A 99 3.39 -17.60 -14.25
CA PRO A 99 4.06 -17.57 -12.95
C PRO A 99 3.11 -17.23 -11.80
N THR A 100 2.16 -16.30 -12.01
CA THR A 100 1.21 -15.93 -10.96
C THR A 100 0.23 -17.06 -10.68
N ILE A 101 -0.23 -17.77 -11.72
CA ILE A 101 -1.07 -18.97 -11.55
C ILE A 101 -0.33 -20.02 -10.72
N ASP A 102 0.95 -20.26 -10.98
CA ASP A 102 1.77 -21.21 -10.22
C ASP A 102 1.93 -20.77 -8.74
N VAL A 103 2.24 -19.51 -8.49
CA VAL A 103 2.34 -18.94 -7.13
C VAL A 103 1.03 -19.09 -6.36
N LEU A 104 -0.11 -18.71 -6.95
CA LEU A 104 -1.42 -18.81 -6.31
C LEU A 104 -1.80 -20.28 -6.05
N SER A 105 -1.51 -21.18 -7.00
CA SER A 105 -1.78 -22.62 -6.84
C SER A 105 -0.97 -23.21 -5.69
N LYS A 106 0.33 -22.89 -5.60
CA LYS A 106 1.20 -23.33 -4.51
C LYS A 106 0.76 -22.77 -3.16
N ALA A 107 0.32 -21.50 -3.11
CA ALA A 107 -0.20 -20.90 -1.89
C ALA A 107 -1.49 -21.60 -1.42
N MET A 108 -2.43 -21.85 -2.33
CA MET A 108 -3.65 -22.60 -2.01
C MET A 108 -3.33 -24.01 -1.49
N VAL A 109 -2.39 -24.73 -2.12
CA VAL A 109 -1.98 -26.06 -1.66
C VAL A 109 -1.31 -26.00 -0.29
N LYS A 110 -0.45 -25.00 -0.01
CA LYS A 110 0.26 -24.88 1.27
C LYS A 110 -0.65 -24.52 2.44
N TYR A 111 -1.69 -23.71 2.20
CA TYR A 111 -2.48 -23.10 3.27
C TYR A 111 -3.93 -23.60 3.38
N CYS A 112 -4.48 -24.23 2.33
CA CYS A 112 -5.89 -24.65 2.31
C CYS A 112 -6.10 -26.17 2.15
N CYS A 113 -5.08 -26.91 1.70
CA CYS A 113 -5.14 -28.36 1.50
C CYS A 113 -4.27 -29.09 2.53
#